data_AF-A0A6I5C6W6-F1
#
_entry.id   AF-A0A6I5C6W6-F1
#
_cell.length_a   1.000
_cell.length_b   1.000
_cell.length_c   1.000
_cell.angle_alpha   90.00
_cell.angle_beta   90.00
_cell.angle_gamma   90.00
#
_symmetry.space_group_name_H-M   'P 1'
#
loop_
_entity.id
_entity.type
_entity.pdbx_description
1 polymer ?
#
loop_
_entity_poly.entity_id
_entity_poly.type
_entity_poly.pdbx_seq_one_letter_code
_entity_poly.pdbx_strand_id
1 'polypeptide(L)'
;GGLAGGSSLLAAGGHATGRTGLARVAKAGAAGAITLSLGALVHDLGRPARFLNMLRVFKPTSPMNTGSWLLAGYAPLTMAAVAADVTGRLRLLGAGATAGAAVLGPAVVTYT
;
A
#
# COMPACT_ATOMS: atom_id res chain seq x y z
N GLY A 1 2.47 -0.54 8.50
CA GLY A 1 1.23 0.06 7.96
C GLY A 1 1.27 1.57 7.91
N GLY A 2 1.31 2.25 9.06
CA GLY A 2 1.21 3.71 9.18
C GLY A 2 2.12 4.52 8.24
N LEU A 3 3.42 4.23 8.19
CA LEU A 3 4.36 4.89 7.26
C LEU A 3 3.95 4.72 5.79
N ALA A 4 3.43 3.55 5.43
CA ALA A 4 2.99 3.29 4.07
C ALA A 4 1.78 4.17 3.72
N GLY A 5 0.73 4.13 4.54
CA GLY A 5 -0.51 4.89 4.30
C GLY A 5 -0.28 6.41 4.30
N GLY A 6 0.52 6.93 5.25
CA GLY A 6 0.90 8.35 5.28
C GLY A 6 1.70 8.77 4.05
N SER A 7 2.61 7.92 3.57
CA SER A 7 3.38 8.17 2.34
C SER A 7 2.50 8.19 1.10
N SER A 8 1.44 7.37 1.02
CA SER A 8 0.49 7.43 -0.10
C SER A 8 -0.36 8.69 -0.12
N LEU A 9 -0.76 9.21 1.05
CA LEU A 9 -1.44 10.50 1.15
C LEU A 9 -0.52 11.65 0.68
N LEU A 10 0.75 11.64 1.11
CA LEU A 10 1.76 12.59 0.64
C LEU A 10 2.01 12.47 -0.87
N ALA A 11 2.01 11.25 -1.41
CA ALA A 11 2.16 11.02 -2.84
C ALA A 11 1.00 11.63 -3.65
N ALA A 12 -0.24 11.44 -3.19
CA ALA A 12 -1.42 12.03 -3.82
C ALA A 12 -1.41 13.57 -3.73
N GLY A 13 -1.08 14.13 -2.57
CA GLY A 13 -0.94 15.59 -2.40
C GLY A 13 0.18 16.17 -3.28
N GLY A 14 1.31 15.47 -3.39
CA GLY A 14 2.40 15.84 -4.29
C GLY A 14 1.99 15.81 -5.77
N HIS A 15 1.18 14.83 -6.17
CA HIS A 15 0.61 14.77 -7.52
C HIS A 15 -0.36 15.93 -7.78
N ALA A 16 -1.28 16.21 -6.85
CA ALA A 16 -2.27 17.27 -6.98
C ALA A 16 -1.65 18.68 -7.03
N THR A 17 -0.51 18.87 -6.36
CA THR A 17 0.21 20.16 -6.29
C THR A 17 1.31 20.29 -7.35
N GLY A 18 1.45 19.33 -8.28
CA GLY A 18 2.49 19.36 -9.33
C GLY A 18 3.91 19.07 -8.84
N ARG A 19 4.09 18.64 -7.58
CA ARG A 19 5.38 18.32 -6.96
C ARG A 19 5.78 16.88 -7.25
N THR A 20 6.16 16.61 -8.50
CA THR A 20 6.47 15.26 -9.00
C THR A 20 7.63 14.58 -8.26
N GLY A 21 8.66 15.33 -7.85
CA GLY A 21 9.77 14.80 -7.06
C GLY A 21 9.32 14.28 -5.68
N LEU A 22 8.49 15.04 -4.97
CA LEU A 22 7.92 14.62 -3.69
C LEU A 22 6.99 13.43 -3.86
N ALA A 23 6.15 13.43 -4.90
CA ALA A 23 5.27 12.31 -5.21
C ALA A 23 6.06 11.02 -5.47
N ARG A 24 7.17 11.09 -6.21
CA ARG A 24 8.03 9.94 -6.50
C ARG A 24 8.63 9.33 -5.23
N VAL A 25 9.25 10.15 -4.40
CA VAL A 25 9.87 9.69 -3.13
C VAL A 25 8.81 9.11 -2.20
N ALA A 26 7.64 9.75 -2.11
CA ALA A 26 6.54 9.27 -1.29
C ALA A 26 5.95 7.94 -1.79
N LYS A 27 5.79 7.74 -3.11
CA LYS A 27 5.39 6.43 -3.68
C LYS A 27 6.40 5.34 -3.34
N ALA A 28 7.70 5.63 -3.51
CA ALA A 28 8.77 4.69 -3.20
C ALA A 28 8.79 4.32 -1.71
N GLY A 29 8.65 5.31 -0.82
CA GLY A 29 8.52 5.11 0.62
C GLY A 29 7.29 4.27 0.98
N ALA A 30 6.14 4.50 0.34
CA ALA A 30 4.93 3.73 0.54
C ALA A 30 5.12 2.24 0.15
N ALA A 31 5.73 1.99 -1.01
CA ALA A 31 6.03 0.65 -1.51
C ALA A 31 7.05 -0.09 -0.63
N GLY A 32 8.10 0.60 -0.17
CA GLY A 32 9.08 0.03 0.75
C GLY A 32 8.45 -0.34 2.09
N ALA A 33 7.71 0.61 2.69
CA ALA A 33 7.07 0.41 3.98
C ALA A 33 6.01 -0.69 3.97
N ILE A 34 5.23 -0.83 2.90
CA ILE A 34 4.23 -1.92 2.82
C ILE A 34 4.90 -3.29 2.62
N THR A 35 5.97 -3.35 1.83
CA THR A 35 6.71 -4.60 1.59
C THR A 35 7.35 -5.10 2.89
N LEU A 36 7.98 -4.19 3.65
CA LEU A 36 8.50 -4.48 4.98
C LEU A 36 7.39 -4.94 5.94
N SER A 37 6.24 -4.26 5.92
CA SER A 37 5.08 -4.63 6.75
C SER A 37 4.55 -6.03 6.43
N LEU A 38 4.48 -6.39 5.14
CA LEU A 38 4.04 -7.72 4.71
C LEU A 38 5.07 -8.80 5.09
N GLY A 39 6.35 -8.51 4.88
CA GLY A 39 7.44 -9.42 5.27
C GLY A 39 7.47 -9.70 6.77
N ALA A 40 7.32 -8.65 7.59
CA ALA A 40 7.22 -8.78 9.04
C ALA A 40 6.02 -9.65 9.47
N LEU A 41 4.85 -9.46 8.84
CA LEU A 41 3.66 -10.26 9.12
C LEU A 41 3.84 -11.73 8.73
N VAL A 42 4.43 -12.01 7.56
CA VAL A 42 4.72 -13.38 7.13
C VAL A 42 5.71 -14.06 8.07
N HIS A 43 6.72 -13.32 8.54
CA HIS A 43 7.68 -13.79 9.52
C HIS A 43 7.00 -14.12 10.86
N ASP A 44 6.13 -13.24 11.35
CA ASP A 44 5.35 -13.44 12.59
C ASP A 44 4.42 -14.67 12.51
N LEU A 45 3.81 -14.89 11.34
CA LEU A 45 3.01 -16.08 11.06
C LEU A 45 3.83 -17.37 10.97
N GLY A 46 5.14 -17.29 10.74
CA GLY A 46 6.09 -18.39 10.60
C GLY A 46 5.86 -19.31 9.38
N ARG A 47 4.69 -19.24 8.73
CA ARG A 47 4.35 -19.97 7.49
C ARG A 47 3.55 -19.08 6.54
N PRO A 48 4.07 -18.79 5.32
CA PRO A 48 3.40 -17.88 4.37
C PRO A 48 2.02 -18.39 3.91
N ALA A 49 1.81 -19.71 3.91
CA ALA A 49 0.51 -20.29 3.58
C ALA A 49 -0.62 -19.83 4.52
N ARG A 50 -0.33 -19.41 5.77
CA ARG A 50 -1.37 -18.89 6.67
C ARG A 50 -1.93 -17.56 6.19
N PHE A 51 -1.10 -16.67 5.65
CA PHE A 51 -1.56 -15.41 5.07
C PHE A 51 -2.54 -15.67 3.93
N LEU A 52 -2.20 -16.59 3.01
CA LEU A 52 -3.09 -16.98 1.91
C LEU A 52 -4.38 -17.62 2.40
N ASN A 53 -4.32 -18.43 3.47
CA ASN A 53 -5.52 -19.01 4.07
C ASN A 53 -6.41 -17.94 4.74
N MET A 54 -5.83 -16.89 5.32
CA MET A 54 -6.59 -15.76 5.87
C MET A 54 -7.34 -15.00 4.77
N LEU A 55 -6.73 -14.81 3.60
CA LEU A 55 -7.38 -14.17 2.44
C LEU A 55 -8.56 -14.98 1.86
N ARG A 56 -8.84 -16.20 2.35
CA ARG A 56 -10.03 -16.95 1.96
C ARG A 56 -11.27 -16.59 2.78
N VAL A 57 -11.11 -15.93 3.92
CA VAL A 57 -12.19 -15.64 4.86
C VAL A 57 -12.32 -14.14 5.07
N PHE A 58 -13.53 -13.60 4.90
CA PHE A 58 -13.82 -12.21 5.23
C PHE A 58 -14.41 -12.12 6.65
N LYS A 59 -13.53 -11.93 7.63
CA LYS A 59 -13.86 -11.70 9.05
C LYS A 59 -13.49 -10.26 9.45
N PRO A 60 -14.41 -9.29 9.34
CA PRO A 60 -14.15 -7.88 9.66
C PRO A 60 -13.94 -7.62 11.16
N THR A 61 -14.39 -8.53 12.03
CA THR A 61 -14.22 -8.43 13.49
C THR A 61 -12.83 -8.82 13.99
N SER A 62 -11.96 -9.38 13.13
CA SER A 62 -10.59 -9.75 13.49
C SER A 62 -9.61 -8.73 12.89
N PRO A 63 -8.89 -7.95 13.73
CA PRO A 63 -7.91 -6.97 13.26
C PRO A 63 -6.86 -7.57 12.32
N MET A 64 -6.40 -8.80 12.60
CA MET A 64 -5.40 -9.49 11.79
C MET A 64 -5.93 -9.87 10.40
N ASN A 65 -7.21 -10.26 10.30
CA ASN A 65 -7.82 -10.59 9.02
C ASN A 65 -8.09 -9.33 8.18
N THR A 66 -8.66 -8.30 8.80
CA THR A 66 -8.85 -6.99 8.16
C THR A 66 -7.53 -6.42 7.66
N GLY A 67 -6.47 -6.52 8.46
CA GLY A 67 -5.12 -6.13 8.07
C GLY A 67 -4.56 -6.89 6.87
N SER A 68 -4.78 -8.21 6.83
CA SER A 68 -4.33 -9.04 5.71
C SER A 68 -5.04 -8.66 4.40
N TRP A 69 -6.35 -8.41 4.46
CA TRP A 69 -7.13 -7.92 3.33
C TRP A 69 -6.70 -6.52 2.87
N LEU A 70 -6.42 -5.61 3.81
CA LEU A 70 -5.90 -4.28 3.52
C LEU A 70 -4.51 -4.36 2.84
N LEU A 71 -3.60 -5.17 3.37
CA LEU A 71 -2.27 -5.40 2.79
C LEU A 71 -2.39 -5.95 1.37
N ALA A 72 -3.26 -6.94 1.15
CA ALA A 72 -3.47 -7.54 -0.16
C ALA A 72 -4.04 -6.56 -1.20
N GLY A 73 -4.92 -5.64 -0.80
CA GLY A 73 -5.44 -4.60 -1.70
C GLY A 73 -4.47 -3.43 -1.92
N TYR A 74 -3.80 -2.99 -0.87
CA TYR A 74 -2.97 -1.79 -0.89
C TYR A 74 -1.58 -2.03 -1.51
N ALA A 75 -0.94 -3.18 -1.24
CA ALA A 75 0.41 -3.45 -1.74
C ALA A 75 0.50 -3.42 -3.28
N PRO A 76 -0.38 -4.08 -4.05
CA PRO A 76 -0.35 -4.01 -5.52
C PRO A 76 -0.52 -2.59 -6.06
N LEU A 77 -1.37 -1.77 -5.41
CA LEU A 77 -1.59 -0.38 -5.82
C LEU A 77 -0.34 0.46 -5.64
N THR A 78 0.34 0.36 -4.49
CA THR A 78 1.61 1.08 -4.27
C THR A 78 2.71 0.61 -5.20
N MET A 79 2.80 -0.70 -5.46
CA MET A 79 3.80 -1.25 -6.39
C MET A 79 3.53 -0.82 -7.83
N ALA A 80 2.28 -0.82 -8.27
CA ALA A 80 1.89 -0.33 -9.58
C ALA A 80 2.15 1.18 -9.73
N ALA A 81 1.88 1.97 -8.69
CA ALA A 81 2.15 3.40 -8.67
C ALA A 81 3.65 3.71 -8.83
N VAL A 82 4.53 2.97 -8.12
CA VAL A 82 5.98 3.10 -8.27
C VAL A 82 6.45 2.61 -9.63
N ALA A 83 5.98 1.45 -10.09
CA ALA A 83 6.37 0.89 -11.38
C ALA A 83 6.02 1.82 -12.54
N ALA A 84 4.84 2.44 -12.54
CA ALA A 84 4.44 3.44 -13.52
C ALA A 84 5.31 4.71 -13.46
N ASP A 85 5.73 5.11 -12.26
CA ASP A 85 6.58 6.29 -12.06
C ASP A 85 8.03 6.05 -12.54
N VAL A 86 8.56 4.84 -12.35
CA VAL A 86 9.90 4.41 -12.77
C VAL A 86 9.97 4.16 -14.27
N THR A 87 8.97 3.48 -14.83
CA THR A 87 8.93 3.17 -16.28
C THR A 87 8.52 4.36 -17.13
N GLY A 88 7.93 5.40 -16.53
CA GLY A 88 7.40 6.56 -17.24
C GLY A 88 6.21 6.26 -18.15
N ARG A 89 5.73 5.02 -18.18
CA ARG A 89 4.61 4.54 -19.00
C ARG A 89 3.34 4.49 -18.14
N LEU A 90 2.17 4.60 -18.79
CA LEU A 90 0.87 4.45 -18.14
C LEU A 90 0.65 5.41 -16.96
N ARG A 91 1.07 6.68 -17.11
CA ARG A 91 0.98 7.72 -16.06
C ARG A 91 -0.43 7.91 -15.49
N LEU A 92 -1.46 7.70 -16.31
CA LEU A 92 -2.86 7.70 -15.87
C LEU A 92 -3.20 6.54 -14.93
N LEU A 93 -2.74 5.32 -15.24
CA LEU A 93 -2.91 4.17 -14.37
C LEU A 93 -2.08 4.32 -13.09
N GLY A 94 -0.87 4.88 -13.17
CA GLY A 94 -0.06 5.22 -12.01
C GLY A 94 -0.70 6.27 -11.11
N ALA A 95 -1.37 7.28 -11.69
CA ALA A 95 -2.15 8.27 -10.96
C ALA A 95 -3.38 7.66 -10.29
N GLY A 96 -4.12 6.79 -11.01
CA GLY A 96 -5.24 6.04 -10.45
C GLY A 96 -4.82 5.12 -9.30
N ALA A 97 -3.69 4.43 -9.44
CA ALA A 97 -3.12 3.58 -8.40
C ALA A 97 -2.68 4.40 -7.17
N THR A 98 -2.11 5.60 -7.39
CA THR A 98 -1.75 6.53 -6.30
C THR A 98 -3.00 7.03 -5.57
N ALA A 99 -4.07 7.35 -6.30
CA ALA A 99 -5.34 7.75 -5.71
C ALA A 99 -5.99 6.60 -4.92
N GLY A 100 -6.02 5.39 -5.48
CA GLY A 100 -6.52 4.20 -4.79
C GLY A 100 -5.72 3.89 -3.51
N ALA A 101 -4.40 4.00 -3.58
CA ALA A 101 -3.54 3.87 -2.42
C ALA A 101 -3.81 4.98 -1.38
N ALA A 102 -4.04 6.22 -1.80
CA ALA A 102 -4.37 7.32 -0.90
C ALA A 102 -5.74 7.14 -0.21
N VAL A 103 -6.72 6.54 -0.87
CA VAL A 103 -8.03 6.21 -0.27
C VAL A 103 -7.92 5.07 0.74
N LEU A 104 -7.14 4.04 0.44
CA LEU A 104 -6.91 2.92 1.35
C LEU A 104 -5.90 3.24 2.46
N GLY A 105 -5.06 4.27 2.28
CA GLY A 105 -4.03 4.71 3.21
C GLY A 105 -4.55 4.98 4.63
N PRO A 106 -5.63 5.78 4.81
CA PRO A 106 -6.28 6.00 6.10
C PRO A 106 -6.72 4.69 6.77
N ALA A 107 -7.32 3.76 6.03
CA ALA A 107 -7.72 2.47 6.58
C ALA A 107 -6.50 1.64 7.02
N VAL A 108 -5.41 1.66 6.26
CA VAL A 108 -4.13 1.03 6.64
C VAL A 108 -3.54 1.68 7.89
N VAL A 109 -3.64 3.01 8.02
CA VAL A 109 -3.12 3.77 9.17
C VAL A 109 -3.93 3.53 10.44
N THR A 110 -5.25 3.38 10.33
CA THR A 110 -6.12 3.23 11.52
C THR A 110 -6.08 1.81 12.08
N TYR A 111 -5.72 0.82 11.25
CA TYR A 111 -5.63 -0.58 11.67
C TYR A 111 -4.26 -0.98 12.24
N THR A 112 -3.16 -0.33 11.83
CA THR A 112 -1.80 -0.62 12.33
C THR A 112 -1.37 0.31 13.44
#